data_AF-A0A3D5SXC3-F1
#
_entry.id   AF-A0A3D5SXC3-F1
#
_cell.length_a   1.000
_cell.length_b   1.000
_cell.length_c   1.000
_cell.angle_alpha   90.00
_cell.angle_beta   90.00
_cell.angle_gamma   90.00
#
_symmetry.space_group_name_H-M   'P 1'
#
loop_
_entity.id
_entity.type
_entity.pdbx_description
1 polymer ?
#
loop_
_entity_poly.entity_id
_entity_poly.type
_entity_poly.pdbx_seq_one_letter_code
_entity_poly.pdbx_strand_id
1 'polypeptide(L)'
;MPAYSVREWEALPHGDGEGCIPPHLAARLVALARTSPFAGRGGGGVLEHRREDLRARGVVGVLAVPGCTLEILPKIDVGEKEGSTQEKREVRKRLVHMLAVALDLKIETGRMTDLDWQDETLLEILIRIFCDKLTEAVRRGMPRRYTLHEDDLPTIRGSLNIPRQFTRHIANPGRLACRYDELSDDIALNRIMKATIGHLARMSRNATNVQRLRELAFVYADVSEVSIPALRWEDVVIDRTNRSWQELFGMAQLFLRNRYQTTSAGLGQGSALLFEMNALFEEYIGRLVSKALAGSDFRVKLQGGRLFCLTS
;
A
#
# COMPACT_ATOMS: atom_id res chain seq x y z
N MET A 1 16.60 -15.52 1.85
CA MET A 1 15.88 -15.71 3.13
C MET A 1 14.80 -16.74 2.90
N PRO A 2 14.51 -17.62 3.88
CA PRO A 2 13.42 -18.58 3.76
C PRO A 2 12.08 -17.84 3.67
N ALA A 3 11.25 -18.27 2.72
CA ALA A 3 9.88 -17.82 2.54
C ALA A 3 8.94 -18.97 2.87
N TYR A 4 8.06 -18.77 3.84
CA TYR A 4 7.05 -19.72 4.25
C TYR A 4 5.69 -19.32 3.67
N SER A 5 4.83 -20.29 3.41
CA SER A 5 3.47 -20.05 2.96
C SER A 5 2.52 -20.96 3.72
N VAL A 6 1.36 -20.43 4.09
CA VAL A 6 0.26 -21.17 4.75
C VAL A 6 -1.05 -20.66 4.19
N ARG A 7 -2.10 -21.47 4.13
CA ARG A 7 -3.43 -20.95 3.80
C ARG A 7 -4.13 -20.41 5.05
N GLU A 8 -5.08 -19.51 4.87
CA GLU A 8 -5.97 -19.12 5.95
C GLU A 8 -6.62 -20.36 6.61
N TRP A 9 -6.77 -20.32 7.93
CA TRP A 9 -7.30 -21.43 8.76
C TRP A 9 -6.46 -22.69 8.86
N GLU A 10 -5.38 -22.83 8.08
CA GLU A 10 -4.40 -23.91 8.14
C GLU A 10 -3.24 -23.58 9.10
N ALA A 11 -2.41 -24.58 9.39
CA ALA A 11 -1.32 -24.49 10.35
C ALA A 11 0.03 -24.75 9.69
N LEU A 12 1.03 -23.97 10.09
CA LEU A 12 2.42 -24.16 9.74
C LEU A 12 3.16 -24.75 10.96
N PRO A 13 3.70 -25.97 10.88
CA PRO A 13 4.45 -26.55 12.00
C PRO A 13 5.69 -25.71 12.31
N HIS A 14 6.04 -25.58 13.59
CA HIS A 14 7.27 -24.93 14.01
C HIS A 14 8.15 -25.88 14.82
N GLY A 15 9.46 -25.80 14.60
CA GLY A 15 10.42 -26.77 15.10
C GLY A 15 11.68 -26.80 14.24
N ASP A 16 12.57 -27.77 14.51
CA ASP A 16 13.88 -27.88 13.85
C ASP A 16 13.87 -28.84 12.63
N GLY A 17 12.70 -29.37 12.26
CA GLY A 17 12.52 -30.31 11.14
C GLY A 17 12.39 -29.64 9.77
N GLU A 18 12.53 -30.43 8.71
CA GLU A 18 12.34 -29.95 7.33
C GLU A 18 10.89 -29.47 7.11
N GLY A 19 10.72 -28.31 6.49
CA GLY A 19 9.41 -27.68 6.29
C GLY A 19 8.83 -26.98 7.53
N CYS A 20 9.49 -27.08 8.69
CA CYS A 20 9.09 -26.35 9.89
C CYS A 20 9.69 -24.94 9.92
N ILE A 21 8.99 -24.01 10.56
CA ILE A 21 9.56 -22.71 10.87
C ILE A 21 10.31 -22.76 12.21
N PRO A 22 11.56 -22.27 12.30
CA PRO A 22 12.29 -22.24 13.56
C PRO A 22 11.52 -21.50 14.66
N PRO A 23 11.47 -22.01 15.92
CA PRO A 23 10.65 -21.43 16.99
C PRO A 23 10.91 -19.94 17.27
N HIS A 24 12.16 -19.50 17.16
CA HIS A 24 12.53 -18.10 17.35
C HIS A 24 11.97 -17.18 16.25
N LEU A 25 11.87 -17.66 15.00
CA LEU A 25 11.23 -16.93 13.90
C LEU A 25 9.71 -16.94 14.04
N ALA A 26 9.14 -18.08 14.45
CA ALA A 26 7.72 -18.22 14.75
C ALA A 26 7.25 -17.20 15.80
N ALA A 27 7.99 -17.08 16.92
CA ALA A 27 7.70 -16.11 17.97
C ALA A 27 7.71 -14.66 17.48
N ARG A 28 8.63 -14.31 16.56
CA ARG A 28 8.73 -12.95 15.99
C ARG A 28 7.58 -12.64 15.04
N LEU A 29 7.17 -13.61 14.21
CA LEU A 29 5.99 -13.47 13.36
C LEU A 29 4.72 -13.28 14.18
N VAL A 30 4.56 -14.05 15.28
CA VAL A 30 3.44 -13.88 16.21
C VAL A 30 3.47 -12.50 16.88
N ALA A 31 4.65 -12.04 17.30
CA ALA A 31 4.80 -10.71 17.89
C ALA A 31 4.42 -9.59 16.89
N LEU A 32 4.86 -9.69 15.64
CA LEU A 32 4.46 -8.76 14.57
C LEU A 32 2.94 -8.85 14.31
N ALA A 33 2.39 -10.06 14.18
CA ALA A 33 0.98 -10.29 13.94
C ALA A 33 0.07 -9.69 15.03
N ARG A 34 0.52 -9.69 16.30
CA ARG A 34 -0.18 -9.07 17.44
C ARG A 34 -0.28 -7.54 17.36
N THR A 35 0.63 -6.90 16.63
CA THR A 35 0.59 -5.45 16.45
C THR A 35 -0.42 -5.03 15.37
N SER A 36 -0.88 -5.98 14.56
CA SER A 36 -1.85 -5.73 13.49
C SER A 36 -3.21 -5.30 14.04
N PRO A 37 -3.94 -4.41 13.34
CA PRO A 37 -5.35 -4.13 13.67
C PRO A 37 -6.23 -5.39 13.62
N PHE A 38 -5.82 -6.43 12.89
CA PHE A 38 -6.55 -7.70 12.78
C PHE A 38 -6.29 -8.66 13.96
N ALA A 39 -5.40 -8.34 14.90
CA ALA A 39 -5.04 -9.23 16.00
C ALA A 39 -6.21 -9.46 16.99
N GLY A 40 -7.15 -8.52 17.08
CA GLY A 40 -8.27 -8.56 18.02
C GLY A 40 -7.83 -8.48 19.50
N ARG A 41 -8.79 -8.49 20.43
CA ARG A 41 -8.52 -8.35 21.88
C ARG A 41 -7.62 -9.45 22.46
N GLY A 42 -7.61 -10.64 21.85
CA GLY A 42 -6.79 -11.77 22.29
C GLY A 42 -5.43 -11.90 21.58
N GLY A 43 -5.12 -11.02 20.63
CA GLY A 43 -3.85 -11.05 19.90
C GLY A 43 -3.64 -12.23 18.93
N GLY A 44 -4.64 -13.12 18.79
CA GLY A 44 -4.58 -14.32 17.95
C GLY A 44 -5.39 -14.22 16.65
N GLY A 45 -5.86 -13.03 16.28
CA GLY A 45 -6.75 -12.84 15.13
C GLY A 45 -6.07 -12.95 13.76
N VAL A 46 -4.74 -12.93 13.70
CA VAL A 46 -3.95 -13.16 12.47
C VAL A 46 -3.25 -14.51 12.54
N LEU A 47 -2.43 -14.72 13.58
CA LEU A 47 -1.74 -15.97 13.88
C LEU A 47 -2.04 -16.41 15.31
N GLU A 48 -2.52 -17.63 15.47
CA GLU A 48 -2.65 -18.30 16.75
C GLU A 48 -1.40 -19.15 17.02
N HIS A 49 -0.66 -18.83 18.08
CA HIS A 49 0.52 -19.58 18.48
C HIS A 49 0.11 -20.79 19.32
N ARG A 50 0.26 -21.99 18.77
CA ARG A 50 -0.02 -23.25 19.45
C ARG A 50 1.28 -23.91 19.91
N ARG A 51 1.22 -25.10 20.52
CA ARG A 51 2.42 -25.78 21.05
C ARG A 51 3.36 -26.29 19.95
N GLU A 52 2.81 -26.74 18.84
CA GLU A 52 3.56 -27.41 17.76
C GLU A 52 3.50 -26.64 16.42
N ASP A 53 2.61 -25.63 16.33
CA ASP A 53 2.31 -24.96 15.07
C ASP A 53 1.91 -23.49 15.25
N LEU A 54 1.91 -22.79 14.12
CA LEU A 54 1.30 -21.48 13.94
C LEU A 54 0.07 -21.62 13.06
N ARG A 55 -1.12 -21.35 13.60
CA ARG A 55 -2.35 -21.40 12.82
C ARG A 55 -2.74 -20.03 12.29
N ALA A 56 -2.91 -19.93 10.97
CA ALA A 56 -3.48 -18.74 10.34
C ALA A 56 -4.99 -18.64 10.59
N ARG A 57 -5.52 -17.42 10.59
CA ARG A 57 -6.97 -17.14 10.71
C ARG A 57 -7.50 -16.59 9.38
N GLY A 58 -8.69 -16.00 9.37
CA GLY A 58 -9.33 -15.40 8.18
C GLY A 58 -8.68 -14.11 7.68
N VAL A 59 -7.35 -14.06 7.65
CA VAL A 59 -6.56 -12.93 7.18
C VAL A 59 -5.57 -13.45 6.16
N VAL A 60 -5.40 -12.72 5.06
CA VAL A 60 -4.45 -13.04 3.99
C VAL A 60 -3.43 -11.91 3.83
N GLY A 61 -2.28 -12.22 3.24
CA GLY A 61 -1.23 -11.23 3.01
C GLY A 61 0.16 -11.73 3.39
N VAL A 62 1.05 -10.82 3.79
CA VAL A 62 2.46 -11.13 4.08
C VAL A 62 2.87 -10.53 5.42
N LEU A 63 3.59 -11.33 6.21
CA LEU A 63 4.33 -10.94 7.39
C LEU A 63 5.83 -11.08 7.10
N ALA A 64 6.60 -10.01 7.27
CA ALA A 64 8.04 -10.00 7.03
C ALA A 64 8.77 -9.57 8.30
N VAL A 65 9.58 -10.46 8.87
CA VAL A 65 10.49 -10.15 9.97
C VAL A 65 11.93 -10.39 9.52
N PRO A 66 12.95 -9.73 10.11
CA PRO A 66 14.33 -10.04 9.78
C PRO A 66 14.62 -11.55 9.95
N GLY A 67 14.92 -12.25 8.87
CA GLY A 67 15.22 -13.68 8.89
C GLY A 67 14.18 -14.56 8.17
N CYS A 68 12.92 -14.12 8.04
CA CYS A 68 11.92 -14.87 7.27
C CYS A 68 10.72 -14.03 6.83
N THR A 69 10.05 -14.50 5.78
CA THR A 69 8.73 -14.03 5.37
C THR A 69 7.71 -15.16 5.51
N LEU A 70 6.49 -14.82 5.90
CA LEU A 70 5.34 -15.71 5.92
C LEU A 70 4.23 -15.11 5.06
N GLU A 71 3.84 -15.81 4.01
CA GLU A 71 2.70 -15.47 3.17
C GLU A 71 1.48 -16.30 3.62
N ILE A 72 0.35 -15.63 3.88
CA ILE A 72 -0.93 -16.25 4.18
C ILE A 72 -1.82 -16.12 2.95
N LEU A 73 -2.13 -17.25 2.31
CA LEU A 73 -2.90 -17.32 1.07
C LEU A 73 -4.38 -17.66 1.35
N PRO A 74 -5.32 -17.19 0.53
CA PRO A 74 -6.73 -17.53 0.69
C PRO A 74 -6.98 -19.01 0.35
N LYS A 75 -8.05 -19.59 0.92
CA LYS A 75 -8.46 -20.96 0.63
C LYS A 75 -9.31 -21.00 -0.65
N ILE A 76 -8.66 -20.80 -1.79
CA ILE A 76 -9.32 -20.81 -3.11
C ILE A 76 -8.92 -22.07 -3.86
N ASP A 77 -9.92 -22.84 -4.29
CA ASP A 77 -9.71 -23.96 -5.20
C ASP A 77 -9.43 -23.44 -6.61
N VAL A 78 -8.28 -23.80 -7.16
CA VAL A 78 -7.82 -23.42 -8.50
C VAL A 78 -7.75 -24.60 -9.46
N GLY A 79 -8.18 -25.81 -9.06
CA GLY A 79 -8.15 -27.01 -9.89
C GLY A 79 -6.74 -27.58 -10.15
N GLU A 80 -5.74 -27.12 -9.40
CA GLU A 80 -4.36 -27.60 -9.46
C GLU A 80 -4.08 -28.57 -8.31
N LYS A 81 -2.97 -29.32 -8.39
CA LYS A 81 -2.57 -30.22 -7.31
C LYS A 81 -2.28 -29.43 -6.03
N GLU A 82 -2.93 -29.81 -4.92
CA GLU A 82 -2.75 -29.16 -3.62
C GLU A 82 -1.27 -29.13 -3.19
N GLY A 83 -0.83 -27.96 -2.75
CA GLY A 83 0.54 -27.70 -2.30
C GLY A 83 1.56 -27.53 -3.42
N SER A 84 1.16 -27.66 -4.69
CA SER A 84 2.06 -27.45 -5.82
C SER A 84 2.41 -25.97 -6.01
N THR A 85 3.55 -25.73 -6.64
CA THR A 85 4.00 -24.37 -6.97
C THR A 85 3.02 -23.66 -7.93
N GLN A 86 2.43 -24.41 -8.86
CA GLN A 86 1.45 -23.90 -9.82
C GLN A 86 0.16 -23.45 -9.13
N GLU A 87 -0.31 -24.21 -8.14
CA GLU A 87 -1.47 -23.83 -7.36
C GLU A 87 -1.26 -22.50 -6.61
N LYS A 88 -0.14 -22.38 -5.88
CA LYS A 88 0.21 -21.15 -5.14
C LYS A 88 0.27 -19.93 -6.06
N ARG A 89 0.81 -20.11 -7.27
CA ARG A 89 0.88 -19.09 -8.31
C ARG A 89 -0.51 -18.62 -8.75
N GLU A 90 -1.42 -19.54 -9.05
CA GLU A 90 -2.79 -19.19 -9.46
C GLU A 90 -3.59 -18.54 -8.32
N VAL A 91 -3.41 -19.03 -7.09
CA VAL A 91 -4.01 -18.42 -5.89
C VAL A 91 -3.50 -16.98 -5.71
N ARG A 92 -2.19 -16.73 -5.90
CA ARG A 92 -1.59 -15.40 -5.80
C ARG A 92 -2.13 -14.45 -6.88
N LYS A 93 -2.25 -14.92 -8.13
CA LYS A 93 -2.89 -14.16 -9.22
C LYS A 93 -4.32 -13.77 -8.88
N ARG A 94 -5.13 -14.71 -8.37
CA ARG A 94 -6.52 -14.45 -7.96
C ARG A 94 -6.57 -13.43 -6.82
N LEU A 95 -5.69 -13.55 -5.82
CA LEU A 95 -5.60 -12.59 -4.73
C LEU A 95 -5.24 -11.18 -5.20
N VAL A 96 -4.23 -11.04 -6.07
CA VAL A 96 -3.88 -9.73 -6.66
C VAL A 96 -5.03 -9.17 -7.49
N HIS A 97 -5.72 -9.99 -8.28
CA HIS A 97 -6.90 -9.55 -9.04
C HIS A 97 -8.04 -9.10 -8.12
N MET A 98 -8.32 -9.83 -7.04
CA MET A 98 -9.32 -9.42 -6.05
C MET A 98 -8.96 -8.09 -5.40
N LEU A 99 -7.70 -7.93 -4.97
CA LEU A 99 -7.20 -6.66 -4.42
C LEU A 99 -7.31 -5.53 -5.44
N ALA A 100 -6.98 -5.80 -6.71
CA ALA A 100 -7.10 -4.83 -7.79
C ALA A 100 -8.54 -4.30 -7.89
N VAL A 101 -9.51 -5.22 -7.98
CA VAL A 101 -10.91 -4.86 -8.11
C VAL A 101 -11.43 -4.18 -6.84
N ALA A 102 -11.18 -4.75 -5.65
CA ALA A 102 -11.67 -4.26 -4.36
C ALA A 102 -11.14 -2.87 -4.00
N LEU A 103 -9.89 -2.57 -4.38
CA LEU A 103 -9.25 -1.28 -4.12
C LEU A 103 -9.36 -0.30 -5.32
N ASP A 104 -10.15 -0.66 -6.34
CA ASP A 104 -10.29 0.08 -7.60
C ASP A 104 -8.98 0.36 -8.35
N LEU A 105 -7.99 -0.51 -8.19
CA LEU A 105 -6.73 -0.46 -8.90
C LEU A 105 -6.91 -1.14 -10.26
N LYS A 106 -6.66 -0.42 -11.36
CA LYS A 106 -6.57 -1.07 -12.68
C LYS A 106 -5.22 -1.74 -12.82
N ILE A 107 -5.07 -2.93 -12.24
CA ILE A 107 -3.85 -3.72 -12.39
C ILE A 107 -3.89 -4.43 -13.75
N GLU A 108 -3.07 -3.99 -14.69
CA GLU A 108 -2.79 -4.75 -15.93
C GLU A 108 -1.88 -5.93 -15.57
N THR A 109 -2.47 -7.06 -15.16
CA THR A 109 -1.73 -8.28 -14.81
C THR A 109 -0.99 -8.90 -16.00
N GLY A 110 -1.34 -8.52 -17.24
CA GLY A 110 -0.74 -9.04 -18.48
C GLY A 110 0.74 -8.67 -18.70
N ARG A 111 1.33 -7.78 -17.88
CA ARG A 111 2.77 -7.44 -17.96
C ARG A 111 3.67 -8.36 -17.12
N MET A 112 3.09 -9.20 -16.26
CA MET A 112 3.84 -10.09 -15.38
C MET A 112 4.01 -11.46 -16.02
N THR A 113 5.24 -11.97 -16.00
CA THR A 113 5.53 -13.30 -16.54
C THR A 113 5.12 -14.39 -15.56
N ASP A 114 5.03 -15.62 -16.07
CA ASP A 114 4.67 -16.78 -15.25
C ASP A 114 5.66 -17.05 -14.11
N LEU A 115 6.95 -16.79 -14.37
CA LEU A 115 8.05 -16.90 -13.41
C LEU A 115 7.95 -15.82 -12.31
N ASP A 116 7.58 -14.59 -12.70
CA ASP A 116 7.38 -13.49 -11.76
C ASP A 116 6.31 -13.80 -10.70
N TRP A 117 5.28 -14.55 -11.10
CA TRP A 117 4.22 -14.98 -10.19
C TRP A 117 4.62 -16.16 -9.32
N GLN A 118 5.69 -16.88 -9.66
CA GLN A 118 6.09 -18.11 -8.99
C GLN A 118 7.07 -17.83 -7.84
N ASP A 119 8.10 -17.03 -8.11
CA ASP A 119 9.24 -16.86 -7.19
C ASP A 119 9.11 -15.67 -6.24
N GLU A 120 8.08 -14.83 -6.41
CA GLU A 120 7.87 -13.64 -5.60
C GLU A 120 6.70 -13.75 -4.63
N THR A 121 6.86 -13.12 -3.47
CA THR A 121 5.77 -12.93 -2.51
C THR A 121 4.77 -11.91 -3.04
N LEU A 122 3.51 -11.97 -2.57
CA LEU A 122 2.48 -10.97 -2.85
C LEU A 122 2.97 -9.53 -2.67
N LEU A 123 3.74 -9.26 -1.62
CA LEU A 123 4.29 -7.92 -1.36
C LEU A 123 5.20 -7.45 -2.49
N GLU A 124 6.14 -8.29 -2.94
CA GLU A 124 7.08 -7.93 -4.01
C GLU A 124 6.37 -7.71 -5.35
N ILE A 125 5.32 -8.49 -5.61
CA ILE A 125 4.47 -8.32 -6.79
C ILE A 125 3.78 -6.95 -6.76
N LEU A 126 3.16 -6.59 -5.64
CA LEU A 126 2.49 -5.30 -5.49
C LEU A 126 3.48 -4.13 -5.58
N ILE A 127 4.68 -4.28 -5.01
CA ILE A 127 5.77 -3.30 -5.13
C ILE A 127 6.19 -3.13 -6.58
N ARG A 128 6.38 -4.22 -7.33
CA ARG A 128 6.72 -4.15 -8.76
C ARG A 128 5.65 -3.41 -9.56
N ILE A 129 4.38 -3.77 -9.36
CA ILE A 129 3.24 -3.10 -10.01
C ILE A 129 3.25 -1.59 -9.71
N PHE A 130 3.53 -1.20 -8.46
CA PHE A 130 3.63 0.21 -8.09
C PHE A 130 4.79 0.91 -8.81
N CYS A 131 5.98 0.32 -8.78
CA CYS A 131 7.17 0.86 -9.44
C CYS A 131 6.96 1.04 -10.95
N ASP A 132 6.38 0.04 -11.62
CA ASP A 132 6.12 0.10 -13.06
C ASP A 132 5.11 1.20 -13.41
N LYS A 133 4.01 1.28 -12.65
CA LYS A 133 3.00 2.33 -12.83
C LYS A 133 3.57 3.73 -12.54
N LEU A 134 4.37 3.86 -11.48
CA LEU A 134 4.94 5.15 -11.10
C LEU A 134 5.97 5.61 -12.13
N THR A 135 6.81 4.69 -12.61
CA THR A 135 7.78 4.98 -13.66
C THR A 135 7.09 5.47 -14.93
N GLU A 136 6.02 4.78 -15.36
CA GLU A 136 5.23 5.20 -16.53
C GLU A 136 4.54 6.55 -16.32
N ALA A 137 3.99 6.80 -15.12
CA ALA A 137 3.35 8.07 -14.81
C ALA A 137 4.35 9.24 -14.80
N VAL A 138 5.52 9.05 -14.18
CA VAL A 138 6.61 10.04 -14.16
C VAL A 138 7.11 10.33 -15.57
N ARG A 139 7.27 9.31 -16.44
CA ARG A 139 7.68 9.50 -17.84
C ARG A 139 6.75 10.42 -18.62
N ARG A 140 5.46 10.43 -18.27
CA ARG A 140 4.45 11.32 -18.86
C ARG A 140 4.42 12.72 -18.22
N GLY A 141 5.12 12.92 -17.12
CA GLY A 141 5.21 14.17 -16.38
C GLY A 141 4.71 14.05 -14.94
N MET A 142 5.49 14.58 -13.99
CA MET A 142 5.09 14.67 -12.59
C MET A 142 3.99 15.75 -12.41
N PRO A 143 2.93 15.49 -11.61
CA PRO A 143 1.87 16.45 -11.35
C PRO A 143 2.43 17.72 -10.70
N ARG A 144 2.00 18.87 -11.19
CA ARG A 144 2.35 20.17 -10.64
C ARG A 144 1.10 20.95 -10.31
N ARG A 145 1.16 21.80 -9.29
CA ARG A 145 0.10 22.75 -8.96
C ARG A 145 0.66 24.12 -8.68
N TYR A 146 -0.13 25.13 -9.00
CA TYR A 146 0.11 26.49 -8.57
C TYR A 146 -0.08 26.56 -7.05
N THR A 147 0.99 26.92 -6.36
CA THR A 147 0.99 27.21 -4.93
C THR A 147 1.17 28.70 -4.74
N LEU A 148 0.41 29.28 -3.82
CA LEU A 148 0.52 30.70 -3.51
C LEU A 148 1.74 30.94 -2.62
N HIS A 149 2.63 31.82 -3.07
CA HIS A 149 3.80 32.28 -2.33
C HIS A 149 3.63 33.74 -1.90
N GLU A 150 4.12 34.06 -0.70
CA GLU A 150 4.17 35.41 -0.15
C GLU A 150 5.58 35.75 0.38
N ASP A 151 6.44 36.24 -0.51
CA ASP A 151 7.86 36.44 -0.25
C ASP A 151 8.28 37.91 -0.33
N ASP A 152 9.33 38.27 0.41
CA ASP A 152 9.90 39.62 0.39
C ASP A 152 11.09 39.66 -0.58
N LEU A 153 10.85 40.16 -1.79
CA LEU A 153 11.80 40.12 -2.91
C LEU A 153 12.37 41.51 -3.25
N PRO A 154 13.58 41.60 -3.83
CA PRO A 154 14.14 42.87 -4.28
C PRO A 154 13.46 43.42 -5.56
N THR A 155 12.69 42.59 -6.26
CA THR A 155 11.98 42.93 -7.50
C THR A 155 10.54 42.42 -7.45
N ILE A 156 9.64 43.05 -8.21
CA ILE A 156 8.23 42.64 -8.27
C ILE A 156 8.11 41.28 -8.97
N ARG A 157 7.52 40.31 -8.27
CA ARG A 157 7.06 39.03 -8.84
C ARG A 157 5.56 38.88 -8.54
N GLY A 158 4.74 38.76 -9.59
CA GLY A 158 3.29 38.71 -9.45
C GLY A 158 2.70 40.04 -8.96
N SER A 159 1.96 40.01 -7.85
CA SER A 159 1.27 41.17 -7.27
C SER A 159 1.93 41.65 -5.98
N LEU A 160 1.80 42.94 -5.66
CA LEU A 160 2.30 43.50 -4.40
C LEU A 160 1.24 43.36 -3.29
N ASN A 161 1.59 42.71 -2.18
CA ASN A 161 0.78 42.67 -0.97
C ASN A 161 0.84 44.05 -0.27
N ILE A 162 -0.05 44.94 -0.69
CA ILE A 162 -0.11 46.34 -0.21
C ILE A 162 -0.20 46.43 1.32
N PRO A 163 -1.09 45.69 2.02
CA PRO A 163 -1.13 45.72 3.47
C PRO A 163 0.22 45.36 4.12
N ARG A 164 0.87 44.29 3.66
CA ARG A 164 2.15 43.84 4.20
C ARG A 164 3.30 44.81 3.86
N GLN A 165 3.27 45.44 2.70
CA GLN A 165 4.27 46.43 2.30
C GLN A 165 4.29 47.64 3.25
N PHE A 166 3.12 48.23 3.50
CA PHE A 166 3.01 49.42 4.34
C PHE A 166 3.16 49.12 5.84
N THR A 167 2.92 47.88 6.28
CA THR A 167 3.08 47.49 7.68
C THR A 167 4.48 47.00 8.03
N ARG A 168 5.16 46.27 7.14
CA ARG A 168 6.44 45.59 7.44
C ARG A 168 7.66 46.21 6.76
N HIS A 169 7.51 46.79 5.56
CA HIS A 169 8.64 47.26 4.75
C HIS A 169 8.61 48.76 4.43
N ILE A 170 7.78 49.53 5.13
CA ILE A 170 7.69 50.99 4.93
C ILE A 170 9.05 51.69 5.10
N ALA A 171 9.89 51.19 6.01
CA ALA A 171 11.24 51.69 6.27
C ALA A 171 12.35 50.95 5.47
N ASN A 172 11.98 49.95 4.66
CA ASN A 172 12.93 49.18 3.84
C ASN A 172 12.39 48.99 2.41
N PRO A 173 12.41 50.04 1.58
CA PRO A 173 11.86 50.00 0.22
C PRO A 173 12.62 49.07 -0.73
N GLY A 174 13.82 48.59 -0.35
CA GLY A 174 14.56 47.58 -1.10
C GLY A 174 13.96 46.17 -1.02
N ARG A 175 12.90 45.97 -0.22
CA ARG A 175 12.12 44.74 -0.17
C ARG A 175 10.66 45.00 -0.51
N LEU A 176 10.14 44.19 -1.42
CA LEU A 176 8.77 44.25 -1.90
C LEU A 176 8.04 42.99 -1.45
N ALA A 177 6.98 43.14 -0.66
CA ALA A 177 6.11 42.05 -0.22
C ALA A 177 5.31 41.51 -1.42
N CYS A 178 5.86 40.54 -2.13
CA CYS A 178 5.29 39.98 -3.35
C CYS A 178 4.36 38.81 -3.03
N ARG A 179 3.28 38.69 -3.80
CA ARG A 179 2.33 37.58 -3.78
C ARG A 179 2.17 37.06 -5.20
N TYR A 180 2.56 35.81 -5.43
CA TYR A 180 2.55 35.19 -6.75
C TYR A 180 2.24 33.69 -6.66
N ASP A 181 1.78 33.13 -7.78
CA ASP A 181 1.57 31.70 -7.92
C ASP A 181 2.78 31.04 -8.58
N GLU A 182 3.33 30.01 -7.94
CA GLU A 182 4.46 29.23 -8.45
C GLU A 182 4.00 27.82 -8.81
N LEU A 183 4.35 27.38 -10.02
CA LEU A 183 4.06 26.01 -10.44
C LEU A 183 5.08 25.06 -9.80
N SER A 184 4.65 24.38 -8.74
CA SER A 184 5.47 23.48 -7.93
C SER A 184 5.08 22.02 -8.12
N ASP A 185 6.06 21.12 -8.14
CA ASP A 185 5.87 19.68 -7.99
C ASP A 185 5.90 19.23 -6.52
N ASP A 186 6.23 20.12 -5.57
CA ASP A 186 6.22 19.82 -4.15
C ASP A 186 4.80 19.89 -3.55
N ILE A 187 3.90 19.10 -4.12
CA ILE A 187 2.48 19.01 -3.77
C ILE A 187 2.20 17.77 -2.91
N ALA A 188 1.04 17.77 -2.21
CA ALA A 188 0.63 16.66 -1.33
C ALA A 188 0.73 15.28 -1.99
N LEU A 189 0.27 15.15 -3.25
CA LEU A 189 0.32 13.90 -4.00
C LEU A 189 1.76 13.38 -4.17
N ASN A 190 2.70 14.24 -4.56
CA ASN A 190 4.09 13.85 -4.81
C ASN A 190 4.84 13.57 -3.50
N ARG A 191 4.55 14.31 -2.43
CA ARG A 191 5.07 14.02 -1.08
C ARG A 191 4.62 12.65 -0.59
N ILE A 192 3.37 12.26 -0.86
CA ILE A 192 2.85 10.91 -0.56
C ILE A 192 3.56 9.84 -1.41
N MET A 193 3.80 10.09 -2.70
CA MET A 193 4.57 9.16 -3.53
C MET A 193 6.00 8.99 -3.03
N LYS A 194 6.69 10.09 -2.68
CA LYS A 194 8.03 10.06 -2.08
C LYS A 194 8.05 9.25 -0.78
N ALA A 195 7.09 9.49 0.11
CA ALA A 195 6.95 8.72 1.35
C ALA A 195 6.68 7.23 1.07
N THR A 196 5.88 6.91 0.04
CA THR A 196 5.59 5.52 -0.38
C THR A 196 6.86 4.84 -0.87
N ILE A 197 7.64 5.49 -1.74
CA ILE A 197 8.93 4.98 -2.24
C ILE A 197 9.87 4.67 -1.06
N GLY A 198 10.05 5.63 -0.14
CA GLY A 198 10.93 5.44 1.02
C GLY A 198 10.44 4.37 2.00
N HIS A 199 9.13 4.16 2.11
CA HIS A 199 8.56 3.07 2.88
C HIS A 199 8.83 1.70 2.23
N LEU A 200 8.52 1.57 0.94
CA LEU A 200 8.71 0.34 0.19
C LEU A 200 10.18 -0.06 0.08
N ALA A 201 11.10 0.91 -0.04
CA ALA A 201 12.54 0.64 -0.11
C ALA A 201 13.09 -0.02 1.16
N ARG A 202 12.44 0.19 2.32
CA ARG A 202 12.78 -0.46 3.59
C ARG A 202 12.13 -1.84 3.74
N MET A 203 11.00 -2.06 3.05
CA MET A 203 10.23 -3.31 3.12
C MET A 203 10.68 -4.35 2.10
N SER A 204 10.98 -3.93 0.88
CA SER A 204 11.35 -4.82 -0.21
C SER A 204 12.67 -5.53 0.10
N ARG A 205 12.71 -6.81 -0.24
CA ARG A 205 13.88 -7.68 -0.17
C ARG A 205 14.33 -8.13 -1.56
N ASN A 206 13.52 -7.90 -2.59
CA ASN A 206 13.88 -8.15 -3.98
C ASN A 206 14.82 -7.06 -4.50
N ALA A 207 16.01 -7.45 -4.95
CA ALA A 207 17.05 -6.52 -5.41
C ALA A 207 16.59 -5.66 -6.60
N THR A 208 15.81 -6.21 -7.52
CA THR A 208 15.26 -5.50 -8.68
C THR A 208 14.28 -4.42 -8.22
N ASN A 209 13.39 -4.73 -7.28
CA ASN A 209 12.46 -3.76 -6.71
C ASN A 209 13.18 -2.66 -5.94
N VAL A 210 14.17 -3.02 -5.12
CA VAL A 210 15.01 -2.05 -4.38
C VAL A 210 15.73 -1.10 -5.35
N GLN A 211 16.26 -1.61 -6.47
CA GLN A 211 16.91 -0.80 -7.48
C GLN A 211 15.93 0.20 -8.13
N ARG A 212 14.75 -0.27 -8.57
CA ARG A 212 13.69 0.59 -9.14
C ARG A 212 13.25 1.68 -8.15
N LEU A 213 13.11 1.33 -6.87
CA LEU A 213 12.74 2.28 -5.83
C LEU A 213 13.81 3.35 -5.60
N ARG A 214 15.10 3.01 -5.71
CA ARG A 214 16.19 3.99 -5.64
C ARG A 214 16.18 4.95 -6.83
N GLU A 215 15.95 4.45 -8.03
CA GLU A 215 15.82 5.28 -9.24
C GLU A 215 14.64 6.26 -9.11
N LEU A 216 13.50 5.77 -8.64
CA LEU A 216 12.35 6.62 -8.34
C LEU A 216 12.63 7.62 -7.21
N ALA A 217 13.38 7.22 -6.18
CA ALA A 217 13.77 8.14 -5.10
C ALA A 217 14.64 9.30 -5.63
N PHE A 218 15.51 9.05 -6.61
CA PHE A 218 16.31 10.08 -7.27
C PHE A 218 15.43 11.07 -8.05
N VAL A 219 14.42 10.58 -8.79
CA VAL A 219 13.44 11.43 -9.47
C VAL A 219 12.69 12.36 -8.49
N TYR A 220 12.44 11.89 -7.27
CA TYR A 220 11.74 12.64 -6.21
C TYR A 220 12.70 13.39 -5.27
N ALA A 221 13.96 13.60 -5.66
CA ALA A 221 14.96 14.25 -4.80
C ALA A 221 14.50 15.64 -4.32
N ASP A 222 13.95 16.46 -5.22
CA ASP A 222 13.56 17.84 -4.95
C ASP A 222 12.20 18.00 -4.24
N VAL A 223 11.39 16.94 -4.18
CA VAL A 223 10.11 16.96 -3.46
C VAL A 223 10.36 16.90 -1.95
N SER A 224 9.65 17.67 -1.13
CA SER A 224 9.89 17.69 0.31
C SER A 224 9.63 16.33 0.97
N GLU A 225 10.51 15.93 1.89
CA GLU A 225 10.29 14.73 2.69
C GLU A 225 9.32 15.01 3.84
N VAL A 226 8.28 14.19 3.95
CA VAL A 226 7.25 14.30 5.00
C VAL A 226 7.09 12.95 5.67
N SER A 227 7.07 12.93 7.01
CA SER A 227 6.85 11.70 7.75
C SER A 227 5.44 11.14 7.49
N ILE A 228 5.30 9.82 7.46
CA ILE A 228 4.02 9.15 7.16
C ILE A 228 2.85 9.70 8.00
N PRO A 229 2.98 9.94 9.32
CA PRO A 229 1.89 10.50 10.14
C PRO A 229 1.52 11.95 9.80
N ALA A 230 2.44 12.70 9.17
CA ALA A 230 2.23 14.11 8.80
C ALA A 230 1.75 14.29 7.35
N LEU A 231 1.53 13.19 6.62
CA LEU A 231 0.99 13.25 5.26
C LEU A 231 -0.45 13.74 5.28
N ARG A 232 -0.71 14.81 4.52
CA ARG A 232 -2.04 15.41 4.34
C ARG A 232 -2.74 14.72 3.18
N TRP A 233 -3.53 13.69 3.48
CA TRP A 233 -4.24 12.89 2.49
C TRP A 233 -5.43 13.65 1.88
N GLU A 234 -6.03 14.54 2.68
CA GLU A 234 -7.17 15.39 2.37
C GLU A 234 -6.84 16.51 1.38
N ASP A 235 -5.58 16.95 1.34
CA ASP A 235 -5.11 18.00 0.43
C ASP A 235 -4.83 17.46 -0.99
N VAL A 236 -4.94 16.15 -1.18
CA VAL A 236 -4.74 15.52 -2.48
C VAL A 236 -5.96 15.77 -3.36
N VAL A 237 -5.74 16.53 -4.42
CA VAL A 237 -6.75 16.79 -5.43
C VAL A 237 -6.38 16.06 -6.72
N ILE A 238 -7.28 15.15 -7.11
CA ILE A 238 -7.19 14.41 -8.38
C ILE A 238 -8.31 14.91 -9.28
N ASP A 239 -7.93 15.54 -10.37
CA ASP A 239 -8.81 16.13 -11.37
C ASP A 239 -8.50 15.56 -12.77
N ARG A 240 -9.05 16.18 -13.81
CA ARG A 240 -8.87 15.72 -15.20
C ARG A 240 -7.39 15.66 -15.64
N THR A 241 -6.53 16.50 -15.06
CA THR A 241 -5.12 16.67 -15.47
C THR A 241 -4.21 15.59 -14.91
N ASN A 242 -4.57 15.00 -13.77
CA ASN A 242 -3.77 13.97 -13.09
C ASN A 242 -4.59 12.71 -12.78
N ARG A 243 -5.70 12.46 -13.50
CA ARG A 243 -6.56 11.27 -13.29
C ARG A 243 -5.79 9.95 -13.37
N SER A 244 -4.73 9.89 -14.19
CA SER A 244 -3.84 8.72 -14.27
C SER A 244 -3.15 8.37 -12.95
N TRP A 245 -3.06 9.33 -12.02
CA TRP A 245 -2.43 9.15 -10.70
C TRP A 245 -3.39 8.59 -9.65
N GLN A 246 -4.68 8.45 -9.95
CA GLN A 246 -5.68 7.88 -9.03
C GLN A 246 -5.28 6.48 -8.55
N GLU A 247 -4.77 5.65 -9.45
CA GLU A 247 -4.36 4.29 -9.13
C GLU A 247 -3.13 4.28 -8.21
N LEU A 248 -2.14 5.12 -8.51
CA LEU A 248 -0.95 5.29 -7.68
C LEU A 248 -1.32 5.80 -6.29
N PHE A 249 -2.27 6.71 -6.19
CA PHE A 249 -2.80 7.18 -4.92
C PHE A 249 -3.46 6.06 -4.12
N GLY A 250 -4.27 5.20 -4.78
CA GLY A 250 -4.84 4.00 -4.16
C GLY A 250 -3.77 3.02 -3.66
N MET A 251 -2.71 2.79 -4.44
CA MET A 251 -1.58 1.96 -4.01
C MET A 251 -0.79 2.59 -2.86
N ALA A 252 -0.58 3.91 -2.85
CA ALA A 252 0.04 4.60 -1.73
C ALA A 252 -0.79 4.46 -0.45
N GLN A 253 -2.12 4.54 -0.55
CA GLN A 253 -3.02 4.27 0.58
C GLN A 253 -2.89 2.83 1.08
N LEU A 254 -2.77 1.85 0.18
CA LEU A 254 -2.53 0.45 0.51
C LEU A 254 -1.24 0.26 1.33
N PHE A 255 -0.16 0.91 0.92
CA PHE A 255 1.16 0.72 1.53
C PHE A 255 1.46 1.61 2.73
N LEU A 256 0.77 2.74 2.89
CA LEU A 256 1.09 3.69 3.97
C LEU A 256 0.04 3.77 5.06
N ARG A 257 -1.22 3.38 4.80
CA ARG A 257 -2.26 3.45 5.84
C ARG A 257 -2.17 2.25 6.78
N ASN A 258 -2.21 2.55 8.08
CA ASN A 258 -2.24 1.56 9.18
C ASN A 258 -3.41 0.55 9.11
N ARG A 259 -4.36 0.75 8.19
CA ARG A 259 -5.46 -0.21 7.96
C ARG A 259 -4.95 -1.56 7.46
N TYR A 260 -3.90 -1.56 6.65
CA TYR A 260 -3.33 -2.78 6.04
C TYR A 260 -1.89 -3.04 6.49
N GLN A 261 -1.26 -2.04 7.11
CA GLN A 261 0.15 -2.05 7.43
C GLN A 261 0.40 -1.97 8.92
N THR A 262 1.37 -2.74 9.38
CA THR A 262 1.93 -2.53 10.70
C THR A 262 3.44 -2.64 10.64
N THR A 263 4.11 -1.61 11.14
CA THR A 263 5.54 -1.60 11.42
C THR A 263 5.69 -1.46 12.92
N SER A 264 6.33 -2.43 13.56
CA SER A 264 6.55 -2.39 15.01
C SER A 264 8.03 -2.37 15.36
N ALA A 265 8.36 -1.93 16.58
CA ALA A 265 9.71 -1.97 17.14
C ALA A 265 9.80 -3.08 18.21
N GLY A 266 11.02 -3.51 18.56
CA GLY A 266 11.25 -4.57 19.54
C GLY A 266 11.13 -5.98 18.95
N LEU A 267 10.62 -6.96 19.73
CA LEU A 267 10.51 -8.37 19.32
C LEU A 267 9.64 -8.59 18.05
N GLY A 268 8.72 -7.68 17.76
CA GLY A 268 7.87 -7.69 16.55
C GLY A 268 8.47 -6.92 15.36
N GLN A 269 9.74 -6.50 15.41
CA GLN A 269 10.35 -5.71 14.35
C GLN A 269 10.18 -6.38 12.98
N GLY A 270 9.45 -5.72 12.10
CA GLY A 270 9.03 -6.26 10.83
C GLY A 270 7.92 -5.44 10.21
N SER A 271 7.47 -5.87 9.04
CA SER A 271 6.41 -5.23 8.28
C SER A 271 5.34 -6.25 7.90
N ALA A 272 4.08 -5.88 8.02
CA ALA A 272 2.94 -6.72 7.71
C ALA A 272 2.05 -6.03 6.67
N LEU A 273 1.73 -6.67 5.55
CA LEU A 273 0.68 -6.25 4.64
C LEU A 273 -0.45 -7.29 4.72
N LEU A 274 -1.53 -6.95 5.41
CA LEU A 274 -2.59 -7.91 5.74
C LEU A 274 -3.97 -7.40 5.31
N PHE A 275 -4.85 -8.34 4.97
CA PHE A 275 -6.22 -8.11 4.54
C PHE A 275 -7.16 -9.10 5.22
N GLU A 276 -8.27 -8.62 5.76
CA GLU A 276 -9.34 -9.52 6.22
C GLU A 276 -10.04 -10.12 5.00
N MET A 277 -10.04 -11.46 4.92
CA MET A 277 -10.39 -12.15 3.68
C MET A 277 -11.88 -12.05 3.37
N ASN A 278 -12.76 -12.08 4.39
CA ASN A 278 -14.20 -12.00 4.16
C ASN A 278 -14.58 -10.62 3.62
N ALA A 279 -14.10 -9.54 4.24
CA ALA A 279 -14.33 -8.18 3.80
C ALA A 279 -13.73 -7.92 2.41
N LEU A 280 -12.55 -8.47 2.11
CA LEU A 280 -11.95 -8.38 0.78
C LEU A 280 -12.84 -9.07 -0.26
N PHE A 281 -13.34 -10.26 0.04
CA PHE A 281 -14.21 -11.01 -0.87
C PHE A 281 -15.56 -10.32 -1.08
N GLU A 282 -16.18 -9.81 -0.01
CA GLU A 282 -17.43 -9.05 -0.08
C GLU A 282 -17.29 -7.80 -0.96
N GLU A 283 -16.24 -7.01 -0.75
CA GLU A 283 -15.96 -5.82 -1.56
C GLU A 283 -15.68 -6.20 -3.02
N TYR A 284 -14.92 -7.28 -3.25
CA TYR A 284 -14.63 -7.80 -4.58
C TYR A 284 -15.90 -8.16 -5.35
N ILE A 285 -16.74 -9.03 -4.80
CA ILE A 285 -18.01 -9.44 -5.40
C ILE A 285 -18.94 -8.24 -5.57
N GLY A 286 -19.03 -7.40 -4.54
CA GLY A 286 -19.84 -6.19 -4.56
C GLY A 286 -19.53 -5.27 -5.73
N ARG A 287 -18.24 -5.07 -6.02
CA ARG A 287 -17.80 -4.27 -7.16
C ARG A 287 -18.03 -4.95 -8.50
N LEU A 288 -17.85 -6.27 -8.59
CA LEU A 288 -18.17 -7.01 -9.81
C LEU A 288 -19.66 -6.90 -10.15
N VAL A 289 -20.53 -7.10 -9.16
CA VAL A 289 -21.99 -6.97 -9.34
C VAL A 289 -22.38 -5.55 -9.72
N SER A 290 -21.78 -4.54 -9.06
CA SER A 290 -22.00 -3.13 -9.40
C SER A 290 -21.59 -2.79 -10.84
N LYS A 291 -20.47 -3.35 -11.33
CA LYS A 291 -20.01 -3.18 -12.71
C LYS A 291 -20.89 -3.92 -13.71
N ALA A 292 -21.32 -5.15 -13.38
CA ALA A 292 -22.17 -5.96 -14.24
C ALA A 292 -23.58 -5.35 -14.41
N LEU A 293 -24.10 -4.69 -13.38
CA LEU A 293 -25.41 -4.03 -13.40
C LEU A 293 -25.34 -2.55 -13.81
N ALA A 294 -24.16 -2.04 -14.16
CA ALA A 294 -24.00 -0.66 -14.63
C ALA A 294 -24.78 -0.47 -15.94
N GLY A 295 -25.73 0.47 -15.94
CA GLY A 295 -26.63 0.73 -17.08
C GLY A 295 -27.94 -0.07 -17.07
N SER A 296 -28.18 -0.87 -16.04
CA SER A 296 -29.51 -1.46 -15.77
C SER A 296 -30.34 -0.56 -14.85
N ASP A 297 -31.63 -0.88 -14.70
CA ASP A 297 -32.53 -0.21 -13.74
C ASP A 297 -32.25 -0.59 -12.27
N PHE A 298 -31.33 -1.54 -12.03
CA PHE A 298 -31.02 -2.03 -10.70
C PHE A 298 -29.89 -1.24 -10.05
N ARG A 299 -30.13 -0.77 -8.83
CA ARG A 299 -29.11 -0.10 -8.01
C ARG A 299 -28.50 -1.06 -6.99
N VAL A 300 -27.21 -1.34 -7.15
CA VAL A 300 -26.45 -2.14 -6.17
C VAL A 300 -26.12 -1.27 -4.96
N LYS A 301 -26.39 -1.79 -3.76
CA LYS A 301 -25.92 -1.23 -2.50
C LYS A 301 -25.19 -2.32 -1.73
N LEU A 302 -23.92 -2.10 -1.44
CA LEU A 302 -23.17 -2.96 -0.54
C LEU A 302 -23.70 -2.74 0.86
N GLN A 303 -24.28 -3.77 1.46
CA GLN A 303 -24.65 -3.74 2.86
C GLN A 303 -23.37 -3.91 3.65
N GLY A 304 -22.82 -2.82 4.20
CA GLY A 304 -21.70 -2.93 5.12
C GLY A 304 -22.13 -3.73 6.35
N GLY A 305 -21.62 -4.95 6.49
CA GLY A 305 -21.55 -5.77 7.70
C GLY A 305 -22.61 -5.53 8.79
N ARG A 306 -23.90 -5.43 8.45
CA ARG A 306 -24.97 -5.58 9.43
C ARG A 306 -25.55 -6.97 9.20
N LEU A 307 -25.26 -7.86 10.15
CA LEU A 307 -25.75 -9.23 10.28
C LEU A 307 -27.29 -9.32 10.20
N PHE A 308 -27.88 -9.13 9.02
CA PHE A 308 -29.33 -9.21 8.79
C PHE A 308 -29.72 -10.21 7.68
N CYS A 309 -28.84 -11.13 7.33
CA CYS A 309 -29.23 -12.31 6.55
C CYS A 309 -29.63 -13.43 7.52
N LEU A 310 -30.76 -13.23 8.20
CA LEU A 310 -31.63 -14.18 8.92
C LEU A 310 -32.28 -13.45 10.11
N THR A 311 -33.30 -12.65 9.83
CA THR A 311 -34.39 -12.46 10.78
C THR A 311 -35.66 -12.89 10.08
N SER A 312 -36.22 -13.98 10.61
CA SER A 312 -37.52 -14.63 10.39
C SER A 312 -38.50 -13.95 9.44
#